data_AF-A0A6P0Z6C3-F1
#
_entry.id   AF-A0A6P0Z6C3-F1
#
_cell.length_a   1.000
_cell.length_b   1.000
_cell.length_c   1.000
_cell.angle_alpha   90.00
_cell.angle_beta   90.00
_cell.angle_gamma   90.00
#
_symmetry.space_group_name_H-M   'P 1'
#
loop_
_entity.id
_entity.type
_entity.pdbx_description
1 polymer ?
#
loop_
_entity_poly.entity_id
_entity_poly.type
_entity_poly.pdbx_seq_one_letter_code
_entity_poly.pdbx_strand_id
1 'polypeptide(L)'
;MVLSPIKLCAMVDSPNLDLTENYYSSSNSDERQDWGEATSVRVFYGRTAELYTLEKWLLEDGCRLVTILGMGGMGKTTLSVKLAEQLQDKFDYVIWRSLR
;
A
#
# COMPACT_ATOMS: atom_id res chain seq x y z
N MET A 1 -2.54 -24.46 2.93
CA MET A 1 -3.27 -23.29 3.44
C MET A 1 -2.25 -22.19 3.67
N VAL A 2 -2.00 -21.34 2.68
CA VAL A 2 -1.02 -20.23 2.83
C VAL A 2 -1.82 -18.95 2.95
N LEU A 3 -2.06 -18.56 4.19
CA LEU A 3 -2.50 -17.21 4.53
C LEU A 3 -1.23 -16.36 4.48
N SER A 4 -1.06 -15.56 3.43
CA SER A 4 -0.07 -14.48 3.45
C SER A 4 -0.80 -13.21 3.88
N PRO A 5 -0.64 -12.75 5.13
CA PRO A 5 -1.16 -11.46 5.55
C PRO A 5 -0.32 -10.37 4.87
N ILE A 6 -0.77 -9.88 3.72
CA ILE A 6 -0.25 -8.63 3.17
C ILE A 6 -0.95 -7.52 3.93
N LYS A 7 -0.24 -6.95 4.91
CA LYS A 7 -0.68 -5.77 5.63
C LYS A 7 -0.20 -4.58 4.82
N LEU A 8 -1.07 -4.01 4.00
CA LEU A 8 -0.82 -2.70 3.41
C LEU A 8 -0.92 -1.69 4.56
N CYS A 9 0.22 -1.25 5.06
CA CYS A 9 0.31 -0.23 6.09
C CYS A 9 0.29 1.13 5.39
N ALA A 10 -0.89 1.67 5.13
CA ALA A 10 -1.03 3.08 4.80
C ALA A 10 -0.88 3.87 6.11
N MET A 11 0.30 4.48 6.31
CA MET A 11 0.44 5.53 7.32
C MET A 11 -0.37 6.74 6.81
N VAL A 12 -1.58 6.89 7.34
CA VAL A 12 -2.24 8.20 7.36
C VAL A 12 -1.60 9.00 8.48
N ASP A 13 -0.89 10.07 8.13
CA ASP A 13 -0.33 11.00 9.09
C ASP A 13 -1.45 11.61 9.95
N SER A 14 -1.27 11.50 11.26
CA SER A 14 -2.14 12.13 12.25
C SER A 14 -1.74 13.61 12.34
N PRO A 15 -2.68 14.57 12.28
CA PRO A 15 -2.32 15.97 12.41
C PRO A 15 -2.07 16.29 13.89
N ASN A 16 -0.89 16.86 14.15
CA ASN A 16 -0.34 17.38 15.41
C ASN A 16 0.58 16.45 16.19
N LEU A 17 1.86 16.50 15.86
CA LEU A 17 2.92 16.63 16.87
C LEU A 17 4.00 17.57 16.33
N ASP A 18 4.30 18.60 17.10
CA ASP A 18 5.27 19.67 16.81
C ASP A 18 6.70 19.10 16.80
N LEU A 19 7.27 18.91 15.61
CA LEU A 19 8.65 18.45 15.41
C LEU A 19 9.41 19.51 14.62
N THR A 20 10.34 20.17 15.29
CA THR A 20 11.21 21.23 14.75
C THR A 20 11.82 20.86 13.38
N GLU A 21 11.80 21.81 12.44
CA GLU A 21 12.12 21.69 11.00
C GLU A 21 13.47 21.06 10.61
N ASN A 22 14.32 20.69 11.57
CA ASN A 22 15.65 20.13 11.31
C ASN A 22 15.71 18.58 11.29
N TYR A 23 14.60 17.86 11.55
CA TYR A 23 14.58 16.39 11.53
C TYR A 23 14.02 15.78 10.24
N TYR A 24 13.23 16.54 9.47
CA TYR A 24 12.88 16.18 8.09
C TYR A 24 14.07 16.53 7.18
N SER A 25 15.14 15.73 7.31
CA SER A 25 16.27 15.77 6.37
C SER A 25 15.70 15.72 4.95
N SER A 26 16.21 16.58 4.07
CA SER A 26 15.79 16.72 2.68
C SER A 26 15.69 15.34 2.02
N SER A 27 14.47 14.82 1.92
CA SER A 27 14.24 13.46 1.44
C SER A 27 14.58 13.40 -0.03
N ASN A 28 15.59 12.58 -0.35
CA ASN A 28 15.82 12.13 -1.70
C ASN A 28 14.52 11.47 -2.18
N SER A 29 14.03 11.81 -3.38
CA SER A 29 12.74 11.32 -3.87
C SER A 29 12.65 9.78 -3.91
N ASP A 30 13.79 9.11 -3.95
CA ASP A 30 13.91 7.65 -3.91
C ASP A 30 13.68 7.02 -2.52
N GLU A 31 13.75 7.79 -1.42
CA GLU A 31 13.60 7.26 -0.05
C GLU A 31 12.14 7.11 0.40
N ARG A 32 11.19 7.68 -0.35
CA ARG A 32 9.76 7.65 0.01
C ARG A 32 9.03 6.39 -0.44
N GLN A 33 9.67 5.57 -1.28
CA GLN A 33 9.09 4.34 -1.80
C GLN A 33 10.04 3.17 -1.57
N ASP A 34 9.68 2.29 -0.64
CA ASP A 34 10.39 1.05 -0.37
C ASP A 34 9.53 -0.14 -0.80
N TRP A 35 9.79 -0.62 -2.01
CA TRP A 35 9.06 -1.75 -2.59
C TRP A 35 9.57 -3.12 -2.09
N GLY A 36 10.71 -3.20 -1.39
CA GLY A 36 11.27 -4.44 -0.84
C GLY A 36 11.11 -5.67 -1.76
N GLU A 37 10.44 -6.70 -1.24
CA GLU A 37 10.15 -7.97 -1.95
C GLU A 37 8.85 -7.94 -2.79
N ALA A 38 8.37 -6.75 -3.18
CA ALA A 38 7.17 -6.64 -4.01
C ALA A 38 7.41 -7.29 -5.38
N THR A 39 6.43 -8.09 -5.80
CA THR A 39 6.48 -8.68 -7.15
C THR A 39 6.06 -7.63 -8.17
N SER A 40 6.88 -7.38 -9.19
CA SER A 40 6.53 -6.47 -10.30
C SER A 40 5.31 -6.97 -11.08
N VAL A 41 4.29 -6.12 -11.24
CA VAL A 41 3.06 -6.43 -11.97
C VAL A 41 3.08 -5.76 -13.34
N ARG A 42 3.68 -6.42 -14.34
CA ARG A 42 3.74 -5.88 -15.72
C ARG A 42 2.41 -5.91 -16.45
N VAL A 43 1.60 -6.93 -16.18
CA VAL A 43 0.32 -7.14 -16.86
C VAL A 43 -0.72 -7.47 -15.80
N PHE A 44 -1.85 -6.74 -15.84
CA PHE A 44 -2.94 -6.87 -14.89
C PHE A 44 -4.27 -6.93 -15.65
N TYR A 45 -5.10 -7.92 -15.35
CA TYR A 45 -6.37 -8.14 -16.04
C TYR A 45 -7.54 -8.24 -15.05
N GLY A 46 -8.66 -7.61 -15.41
CA GLY A 46 -9.87 -7.64 -14.60
C GLY A 46 -9.69 -7.01 -13.22
N ARG A 47 -10.49 -7.45 -12.25
CA ARG A 47 -10.43 -7.04 -10.83
C ARG A 47 -10.57 -5.54 -10.57
N THR A 48 -11.12 -4.80 -11.54
CA THR A 48 -11.27 -3.35 -11.49
C THR A 48 -12.28 -2.91 -10.42
N ALA A 49 -13.34 -3.71 -10.21
CA ALA A 49 -14.32 -3.46 -9.16
C ALA A 49 -13.69 -3.57 -7.75
N GLU A 50 -12.84 -4.57 -7.55
CA GLU A 50 -12.09 -4.73 -6.30
C GLU A 50 -11.08 -3.60 -6.10
N LEU A 51 -10.33 -3.20 -7.13
CA LEU A 51 -9.42 -2.04 -7.04
C LEU A 51 -10.17 -0.77 -6.65
N TYR A 52 -11.27 -0.47 -7.33
CA TYR A 52 -12.10 0.71 -7.04
C TYR A 52 -12.61 0.70 -5.59
N THR A 53 -13.07 -0.47 -5.11
CA THR A 53 -13.54 -0.61 -3.73
C THR A 53 -12.42 -0.35 -2.72
N LEU A 54 -11.23 -0.89 -2.97
CA LEU A 54 -10.07 -0.72 -2.09
C LEU A 54 -9.57 0.73 -2.09
N GLU A 55 -9.51 1.38 -3.25
CA GLU A 55 -9.17 2.80 -3.37
C GLU A 55 -10.14 3.67 -2.58
N LYS A 56 -11.45 3.47 -2.77
CA LYS A 56 -12.48 4.19 -2.03
C LYS A 56 -12.32 4.01 -0.51
N TRP A 57 -12.13 2.78 -0.05
CA TRP A 57 -11.96 2.52 1.38
C TRP A 57 -10.77 3.25 1.97
N LEU A 58 -9.64 3.30 1.26
CA LEU A 58 -8.42 3.93 1.73
C LEU A 58 -8.49 5.46 1.66
N LEU A 59 -9.04 6.04 0.58
CA LEU A 59 -9.00 7.47 0.33
C LEU A 59 -10.23 8.22 0.84
N GLU A 60 -11.43 7.66 0.66
CA GLU A 60 -12.70 8.34 0.99
C GLU A 60 -13.19 7.94 2.38
N ASP A 61 -13.25 6.63 2.65
CA ASP A 61 -13.82 6.13 3.90
C ASP A 61 -12.79 6.16 5.06
N GLY A 62 -11.52 6.48 4.76
CA GLY A 62 -10.46 6.65 5.76
C GLY A 62 -10.03 5.35 6.45
N CYS A 63 -10.23 4.20 5.80
CA CYS A 63 -9.83 2.90 6.34
C CYS A 63 -8.31 2.81 6.44
N ARG A 64 -7.79 2.62 7.66
CA ARG A 64 -6.34 2.53 7.92
C ARG A 64 -5.76 1.13 7.69
N LEU A 65 -6.63 0.13 7.62
CA LEU A 65 -6.24 -1.26 7.47
C LEU A 65 -7.28 -1.99 6.62
N VAL A 66 -6.80 -2.64 5.57
CA VAL A 66 -7.62 -3.50 4.71
C VAL A 66 -6.93 -4.84 4.57
N THR A 67 -7.70 -5.92 4.64
CA THR A 67 -7.21 -7.29 4.45
C THR A 67 -7.83 -7.90 3.20
N ILE A 68 -7.01 -8.35 2.25
CA ILE A 68 -7.48 -9.05 1.05
C ILE A 68 -7.50 -10.55 1.32
N LEU A 69 -8.69 -11.15 1.30
CA LEU A 69 -8.90 -12.58 1.57
C LEU A 69 -9.33 -13.32 0.30
N GLY A 70 -9.12 -14.64 0.28
CA GLY A 70 -9.49 -15.51 -0.84
C GLY A 70 -8.61 -16.74 -0.96
N MET A 71 -9.03 -17.69 -1.79
CA MET A 71 -8.32 -18.95 -2.02
C MET A 71 -6.90 -18.73 -2.56
N GLY A 72 -6.04 -19.75 -2.42
CA GLY A 72 -4.68 -19.73 -2.97
C GLY A 72 -4.69 -19.49 -4.48
N GLY A 73 -3.67 -18.80 -5.00
CA GLY A 73 -3.56 -18.54 -6.44
C GLY A 73 -4.52 -17.48 -7.02
N MET A 74 -5.44 -16.91 -6.23
CA MET A 74 -6.42 -15.90 -6.70
C MET A 74 -5.84 -14.51 -7.02
N GLY A 75 -4.50 -14.35 -7.06
CA GLY A 75 -3.88 -13.07 -7.39
C GLY A 75 -4.02 -11.97 -6.33
N LYS A 76 -4.25 -12.32 -5.05
CA LYS A 76 -4.37 -11.34 -3.95
C LYS A 76 -3.13 -10.44 -3.84
N THR A 77 -1.94 -11.04 -3.90
CA THR A 77 -0.67 -10.33 -3.89
C THR A 77 -0.56 -9.37 -5.07
N THR A 78 -0.91 -9.85 -6.27
CA THR A 78 -0.91 -9.03 -7.49
C THR A 78 -1.87 -7.85 -7.38
N LEU A 79 -3.07 -8.05 -6.81
CA LEU A 79 -4.04 -6.98 -6.55
C LEU A 79 -3.50 -5.96 -5.56
N SER A 80 -2.88 -6.39 -4.46
CA SER A 80 -2.26 -5.50 -3.46
C SER A 80 -1.13 -4.66 -4.06
N VAL A 81 -0.23 -5.26 -4.85
CA VAL A 81 0.84 -4.51 -5.51
C VAL A 81 0.23 -3.51 -6.49
N LYS A 82 -0.77 -3.93 -7.29
CA LYS A 82 -1.36 -3.04 -8.28
C LYS A 82 -2.05 -1.83 -7.65
N LEU A 83 -2.76 -2.05 -6.54
CA LEU A 83 -3.36 -0.97 -5.76
C LEU A 83 -2.29 -0.02 -5.21
N ALA A 84 -1.21 -0.56 -4.63
CA ALA A 84 -0.12 0.25 -4.11
C ALA A 84 0.54 1.10 -5.22
N GLU A 85 0.78 0.52 -6.41
CA GLU A 85 1.30 1.27 -7.58
C GLU A 85 0.35 2.40 -8.00
N GLN A 86 -0.97 2.18 -7.95
CA GLN A 86 -1.96 3.20 -8.32
C GLN A 86 -2.06 4.33 -7.30
N LEU A 87 -1.86 4.02 -6.02
CA LEU A 87 -2.04 4.97 -4.93
C LEU A 87 -0.73 5.57 -4.42
N GLN A 88 0.42 5.18 -4.97
CA GLN A 88 1.73 5.60 -4.47
C GLN A 88 1.88 7.13 -4.36
N ASP A 89 1.29 7.88 -5.30
CA ASP A 89 1.37 9.35 -5.35
C ASP A 89 0.33 10.02 -4.43
N LYS A 90 -0.53 9.24 -3.76
CA LYS A 90 -1.54 9.70 -2.80
C LYS A 90 -1.08 9.62 -1.36
N PHE A 91 0.07 9.01 -1.10
CA PHE A 91 0.67 8.86 0.22
C PHE A 91 2.08 9.44 0.23
N ASP A 92 2.47 10.01 1.36
CA ASP A 92 3.83 10.56 1.52
C ASP A 92 4.90 9.46 1.49
N TYR A 93 4.53 8.24 1.91
CA TYR A 93 5.41 7.07 1.94
C TYR A 93 4.68 5.80 1.50
N VAL A 94 5.39 4.93 0.79
CA VAL A 94 4.96 3.57 0.45
C VAL A 94 5.99 2.57 0.97
N ILE A 95 5.55 1.63 1.80
CA ILE A 95 6.41 0.59 2.36
C ILE A 95 5.79 -0.78 2.10
N TRP A 96 6.52 -1.64 1.41
CA TRP A 96 6.15 -3.03 1.18
C TRP A 96 7.03 -3.99 1.98
N ARG A 97 6.38 -4.85 2.78
CA ARG A 97 7.05 -5.87 3.59
C ARG A 97 6.28 -7.18 3.58
N SER A 98 7.02 -8.27 3.53
CA SER A 98 6.49 -9.60 3.81
C SER A 98 6.43 -9.80 5.33
N LEU A 99 5.24 -10.11 5.84
CA LEU A 99 5.05 -10.55 7.21
C LEU A 99 5.13 -12.08 7.21
N ARG A 100 6.33 -12.62 7.42
CA ARG A 100 6.56 -14.05 7.64
C ARG A 100 6.52 -14.36 9.14
#